data_AF-A0AAR5PHW3-F1
#
_entry.id   AF-A0AAR5PHW3-F1
#
_cell.length_a   1.000
_cell.length_b   1.000
_cell.length_c   1.000
_cell.angle_alpha   90.00
_cell.angle_beta   90.00
_cell.angle_gamma   90.00
#
_symmetry.space_group_name_H-M   'P 1'
#
loop_
_entity.id
_entity.type
_entity.pdbx_description
1 polymer ?
#
loop_
_entity_poly.entity_id
_entity_poly.type
_entity_poly.pdbx_seq_one_letter_code
_entity_poly.pdbx_strand_id
1 'polypeptide(L)'
;MLLRRLVIVPRGPIKAKGLLLSWIRDPDPCFIFEPKVLYRAAVEEVPLNDYQLPLGKADVLVKGSDLTLIGWGTQVHVLKEVAALLKRDYQVSAEVIDLVSILPWDVETVCQSAGKTGRVLVAHEAPLTAGFGAEIAATIQVNTEIRPG
;
A
#
# COMPACT_ATOMS: atom_id res chain seq x y z
N MET A 1 -1.61 24.49 -15.15
CA MET A 1 -0.98 23.26 -14.64
C MET A 1 -1.33 23.16 -13.17
N LEU A 2 -2.30 22.31 -12.79
CA LEU A 2 -2.66 22.12 -11.38
C LEU A 2 -1.57 21.26 -10.74
N LEU A 3 -0.83 21.82 -9.77
CA LEU A 3 0.11 21.06 -8.93
C LEU A 3 -0.63 19.87 -8.31
N ARG A 4 -0.12 18.67 -8.53
CA ARG A 4 -0.64 17.49 -7.81
C ARG A 4 0.01 17.49 -6.43
N ARG A 5 -0.73 17.11 -5.40
CA ARG A 5 -0.17 16.99 -4.05
C ARG A 5 0.19 15.53 -3.84
N LEU A 6 1.45 15.26 -3.53
CA LEU A 6 1.92 13.91 -3.26
C LEU A 6 1.92 13.64 -1.76
N VAL A 7 1.34 12.51 -1.34
CA VAL A 7 1.44 12.01 0.03
C VAL A 7 1.88 10.55 -0.02
N ILE A 8 3.01 10.24 0.61
CA ILE A 8 3.69 8.95 0.50
C ILE A 8 4.11 8.44 1.87
N VAL A 9 3.97 7.13 2.08
CA VAL A 9 4.33 6.43 3.32
C VAL A 9 5.13 5.16 2.99
N PRO A 10 6.47 5.19 3.01
CA PRO A 10 7.29 4.02 2.74
C PRO A 10 7.18 2.95 3.84
N ARG A 11 7.19 1.67 3.46
CA ARG A 11 7.17 0.52 4.38
C ARG A 11 8.55 0.03 4.87
N GLY A 12 9.64 0.59 4.37
CA GLY A 12 10.99 0.09 4.65
C GLY A 12 12.10 0.84 3.90
N PRO A 13 13.38 0.54 4.20
CA PRO A 13 14.54 1.28 3.69
C PRO A 13 14.65 1.38 2.17
N ILE A 14 14.41 0.28 1.43
CA ILE A 14 14.46 0.30 -0.05
C ILE A 14 13.39 1.24 -0.61
N LYS A 15 12.17 1.16 -0.06
CA LYS A 15 11.06 2.04 -0.48
C LYS A 15 11.34 3.49 -0.12
N ALA A 16 11.83 3.76 1.08
CA ALA A 16 12.15 5.11 1.54
C ALA A 16 13.16 5.79 0.61
N LYS A 17 14.31 5.15 0.34
CA LYS A 17 15.32 5.73 -0.56
C LYS A 17 14.78 5.94 -1.96
N GLY A 18 14.17 4.92 -2.57
CA GLY A 18 13.69 5.01 -3.95
C GLY A 18 12.60 6.07 -4.15
N LEU A 19 11.66 6.19 -3.22
CA LEU A 19 10.57 7.18 -3.29
C LEU A 19 11.07 8.59 -3.00
N LEU A 20 11.98 8.77 -2.03
CA LEU A 20 12.61 10.06 -1.74
C LEU A 20 13.40 10.58 -2.95
N LEU A 21 14.21 9.73 -3.57
CA LEU A 21 14.95 10.06 -4.80
C LEU A 21 14.05 10.34 -5.99
N SER A 22 12.88 9.70 -6.05
CA SER A 22 11.90 9.97 -7.11
C SER A 22 11.24 11.33 -6.91
N TRP A 23 10.82 11.64 -5.68
CA TRP A 23 10.22 12.92 -5.35
C TRP A 23 11.18 14.11 -5.49
N ILE A 24 12.45 14.00 -5.09
CA ILE A 24 13.43 15.11 -5.24
C ILE A 24 13.53 15.60 -6.70
N ARG A 25 13.19 14.74 -7.66
CA ARG A 25 13.21 15.04 -9.11
C ARG A 25 11.82 15.35 -9.68
N ASP A 26 10.79 15.25 -8.87
CA ASP A 26 9.40 15.51 -9.25
C ASP A 26 9.08 17.00 -9.04
N PRO A 27 8.38 17.67 -9.98
CA PRO A 27 8.06 19.09 -9.86
C PRO A 27 6.96 19.38 -8.80
N ASP A 28 6.24 18.36 -8.34
CA ASP A 28 5.13 18.51 -7.41
C ASP A 28 5.59 18.45 -5.93
N PRO A 29 4.98 19.27 -5.04
CA PRO A 29 5.26 19.19 -3.62
C PRO A 29 4.79 17.86 -3.02
N CYS A 30 5.59 17.29 -2.12
CA CYS A 30 5.29 16.01 -1.46
C CYS A 30 5.42 16.09 0.06
N PHE A 31 4.51 15.40 0.74
CA PHE A 31 4.67 14.96 2.11
C PHE A 31 5.08 13.49 2.14
N ILE A 32 6.27 13.22 2.68
CA ILE A 32 6.76 11.86 2.92
C ILE A 32 6.70 11.61 4.44
N PHE A 33 5.89 10.65 4.85
CA PHE A 33 5.78 10.24 6.25
C PHE A 33 6.61 8.99 6.50
N GLU A 34 7.77 9.15 7.12
CA GLU A 34 8.66 8.04 7.48
C GLU A 34 8.17 7.36 8.77
N PRO A 35 7.74 6.08 8.75
CA PRO A 35 7.29 5.43 9.97
C PRO A 35 8.45 5.25 10.95
N LYS A 36 8.51 6.11 11.97
CA LYS A 36 9.66 6.19 12.90
C LYS A 36 10.05 4.87 13.57
N VAL A 37 9.07 3.99 13.77
CA VAL A 37 9.30 2.66 14.37
C VAL A 37 10.22 1.80 13.51
N LEU A 38 10.23 2.04 12.19
CA LEU A 38 11.04 1.29 11.23
C LEU A 38 12.49 1.77 11.14
N TYR A 39 12.84 2.96 11.66
CA TYR A 39 14.20 3.51 11.52
C TYR A 39 15.31 2.60 12.02
N ARG A 40 15.03 1.80 13.07
CA ARG A 40 15.98 0.85 13.65
C ARG A 40 15.49 -0.59 13.63
N ALA A 41 14.23 -0.81 13.24
CA ALA A 41 13.61 -2.13 13.24
C ALA A 41 13.64 -2.80 11.85
N ALA A 42 13.62 -2.02 10.76
CA ALA A 42 13.66 -2.56 9.41
C ALA A 42 15.11 -2.53 8.87
N VAL A 43 15.62 -3.71 8.49
CA VAL A 43 16.92 -3.86 7.85
C VAL A 43 16.73 -4.53 6.49
N GLU A 44 17.19 -3.87 5.44
CA GLU A 44 17.11 -4.35 4.05
C GLU A 44 18.44 -4.03 3.35
N GLU A 45 18.83 -4.85 2.37
CA GLU A 45 19.95 -4.56 1.48
C GLU A 45 19.57 -3.44 0.51
N VAL A 46 19.89 -2.20 0.88
CA VAL A 46 19.57 -1.02 0.08
C VAL A 46 20.68 -0.80 -0.95
N PRO A 47 20.36 -0.77 -2.27
CA PRO A 47 21.36 -0.46 -3.30
C PRO A 47 22.05 0.86 -3.01
N LEU A 48 23.39 0.91 -3.08
CA LEU A 48 24.14 2.15 -2.88
C LEU A 48 23.95 3.13 -4.04
N ASN A 49 23.83 2.60 -5.26
CA ASN A 49 23.61 3.39 -6.47
C ASN A 49 22.27 4.13 -6.46
N ASP A 50 22.13 5.10 -7.35
CA ASP A 50 20.89 5.83 -7.56
C ASP A 50 19.81 4.91 -8.15
N TYR A 51 18.58 5.03 -7.66
CA TYR A 51 17.42 4.39 -8.25
C TYR A 51 16.14 5.16 -7.90
N GLN A 52 15.13 4.97 -8.73
CA GLN A 52 13.81 5.57 -8.58
C GLN A 52 12.75 4.47 -8.47
N LEU A 53 11.68 4.79 -7.76
CA LEU A 53 10.48 3.97 -7.64
C LEU A 53 9.29 4.82 -8.06
N PRO A 54 8.31 4.24 -8.77
CA PRO A 54 7.17 4.99 -9.28
C PRO A 54 6.38 5.63 -8.13
N LEU A 55 6.13 6.94 -8.24
CA LEU A 55 5.25 7.67 -7.34
C LEU A 55 3.78 7.36 -7.67
N GLY A 56 2.91 7.32 -6.66
CA GLY A 56 1.48 7.05 -6.87
C GLY A 56 1.16 5.60 -7.27
N LYS A 57 2.11 4.67 -7.12
CA LYS A 57 1.93 3.25 -7.46
C LYS A 57 2.02 2.34 -6.25
N ALA A 58 1.02 1.47 -6.12
CA ALA A 58 0.95 0.47 -5.07
C ALA A 58 1.77 -0.78 -5.45
N ASP A 59 2.22 -1.54 -4.45
CA ASP A 59 2.87 -2.82 -4.66
C ASP A 59 1.96 -3.97 -4.24
N VAL A 60 1.83 -4.99 -5.09
CA VAL A 60 1.30 -6.30 -4.69
C VAL A 60 2.46 -7.16 -4.15
N LEU A 61 2.54 -7.31 -2.84
CA LEU A 61 3.66 -7.97 -2.15
C LEU A 61 3.49 -9.48 -2.03
N VAL A 62 2.24 -9.92 -1.88
CA VAL A 62 1.87 -11.34 -1.80
C VAL A 62 0.69 -11.52 -2.74
N LYS A 63 0.78 -12.48 -3.66
CA LYS A 63 -0.35 -12.81 -4.54
C LYS A 63 -1.33 -13.72 -3.81
N GLY A 64 -2.62 -13.43 -3.96
CA GLY A 64 -3.70 -14.23 -3.39
C GLY A 64 -4.97 -14.22 -4.26
N SER A 65 -5.95 -15.01 -3.83
CA SER A 65 -7.20 -15.25 -4.57
C SER A 65 -8.48 -15.08 -3.75
N ASP A 66 -8.40 -15.10 -2.42
CA ASP A 66 -9.60 -15.25 -1.58
C ASP A 66 -9.98 -13.98 -0.81
N LEU A 67 -8.97 -13.16 -0.51
CA LEU A 67 -9.08 -11.91 0.27
C LEU A 67 -7.96 -10.94 -0.14
N THR A 68 -8.29 -9.67 -0.34
CA THR A 68 -7.32 -8.59 -0.52
C THR A 68 -7.12 -7.83 0.79
N LEU A 69 -5.87 -7.72 1.24
CA LEU A 69 -5.44 -6.98 2.42
C LEU A 69 -4.70 -5.72 1.98
N ILE A 70 -5.14 -4.55 2.43
CA ILE A 70 -4.59 -3.25 2.03
C ILE A 70 -4.11 -2.48 3.26
N GLY A 71 -2.87 -1.99 3.19
CA GLY A 71 -2.29 -1.11 4.21
C GLY A 71 -1.12 -0.30 3.66
N TRP A 72 -0.46 0.47 4.52
CA TRP A 72 0.72 1.26 4.17
C TRP A 72 1.63 1.44 5.39
N GLY A 73 2.88 1.82 5.16
CA GLY A 73 3.87 2.02 6.24
C GLY A 73 4.08 0.76 7.08
N THR A 74 4.11 0.90 8.41
CA THR A 74 4.31 -0.22 9.35
C THR A 74 3.23 -1.29 9.23
N GLN A 75 1.99 -0.89 8.95
CA GLN A 75 0.83 -1.80 8.91
C GLN A 75 0.99 -2.90 7.86
N VAL A 76 1.80 -2.68 6.82
CA VAL A 76 2.10 -3.68 5.79
C VAL A 76 2.76 -4.93 6.39
N HIS A 77 3.65 -4.76 7.38
CA HIS A 77 4.32 -5.89 8.02
C HIS A 77 3.32 -6.75 8.80
N VAL A 78 2.38 -6.10 9.50
CA VAL A 78 1.26 -6.77 10.18
C VAL A 78 0.41 -7.56 9.19
N LEU A 79 0.07 -6.96 8.04
CA LEU A 79 -0.75 -7.63 7.02
C LEU A 79 -0.04 -8.83 6.38
N LYS A 80 1.29 -8.78 6.20
CA LYS A 80 2.07 -9.93 5.73
C LYS A 80 2.03 -11.09 6.74
N GLU A 81 2.14 -10.80 8.04
CA GLU A 81 1.99 -11.81 9.09
C GLU A 81 0.57 -12.39 9.10
N VAL A 82 -0.46 -11.55 9.01
CA VAL A 82 -1.86 -11.99 8.91
C VAL A 82 -2.08 -12.89 7.69
N ALA A 83 -1.53 -12.55 6.53
CA ALA A 83 -1.63 -13.39 5.33
C ALA A 83 -0.97 -14.77 5.54
N ALA A 84 0.17 -14.83 6.23
CA ALA A 84 0.84 -16.09 6.56
C ALA A 84 0.01 -16.94 7.54
N LEU A 85 -0.58 -16.31 8.56
CA LEU A 85 -1.48 -16.97 9.52
C LEU A 85 -2.74 -17.52 8.83
N LEU A 86 -3.40 -16.71 8.00
CA LEU A 86 -4.57 -17.10 7.23
C LEU A 86 -4.30 -18.32 6.34
N LYS A 87 -3.15 -18.33 5.67
CA LYS A 87 -2.74 -19.45 4.84
C LYS A 87 -2.47 -20.72 5.65
N ARG A 88 -1.79 -20.60 6.79
CA ARG A 88 -1.40 -21.73 7.65
C ARG A 88 -2.61 -22.35 8.37
N ASP A 89 -3.45 -21.52 8.98
CA ASP A 89 -4.46 -21.97 9.94
C ASP A 89 -5.84 -22.16 9.30
N TYR A 90 -6.12 -21.45 8.19
CA TYR A 90 -7.44 -21.42 7.57
C TYR A 90 -7.43 -21.77 6.07
N GLN A 91 -6.25 -22.04 5.48
CA GLN A 91 -6.09 -22.28 4.04
C GLN A 91 -6.61 -21.13 3.16
N VAL A 92 -6.63 -19.91 3.70
CA VAL A 92 -7.09 -18.71 2.98
C VAL A 92 -5.90 -18.05 2.28
N SER A 93 -6.01 -17.87 0.96
CA SER A 93 -5.03 -17.24 0.09
C SER A 93 -5.25 -15.72 0.04
N ALA A 94 -4.60 -15.00 0.94
CA ALA A 94 -4.68 -13.54 1.02
C ALA A 94 -3.66 -12.84 0.10
N GLU A 95 -4.12 -11.89 -0.69
CA GLU A 95 -3.30 -10.92 -1.41
C GLU A 95 -2.96 -9.74 -0.50
N VAL A 96 -1.69 -9.33 -0.47
CA VAL A 96 -1.25 -8.19 0.36
C VAL A 96 -0.78 -7.05 -0.53
N ILE A 97 -1.41 -5.89 -0.36
CA ILE A 97 -1.09 -4.66 -1.07
C ILE A 97 -0.51 -3.63 -0.09
N ASP A 98 0.69 -3.14 -0.41
CA ASP A 98 1.19 -1.88 0.13
C ASP A 98 0.73 -0.75 -0.77
N LEU A 99 -0.09 0.15 -0.23
CA LEU A 99 -0.63 1.26 -0.99
C LEU A 99 0.46 2.27 -1.40
N VAL A 100 1.52 2.41 -0.59
CA VAL A 100 2.66 3.33 -0.76
C VAL A 100 2.29 4.82 -0.78
N SER A 101 1.40 5.23 -1.69
CA SER A 101 0.95 6.60 -1.86
C SER A 101 -0.51 6.76 -1.47
N ILE A 102 -0.78 7.74 -0.62
CA ILE A 102 -2.13 8.12 -0.18
C ILE A 102 -2.76 9.08 -1.18
N LEU A 103 -1.95 9.93 -1.83
CA LEU A 103 -2.43 10.89 -2.82
C LEU A 103 -1.35 11.15 -3.89
N PRO A 104 -1.68 11.05 -5.19
CA PRO A 104 -2.76 10.20 -5.71
C PRO A 104 -2.47 8.73 -5.39
N TRP A 105 -3.50 7.97 -5.04
CA TRP A 105 -3.36 6.55 -4.77
C TRP A 105 -3.73 5.69 -5.99
N ASP A 106 -3.23 4.46 -6.03
CA ASP A 106 -3.33 3.57 -7.17
C ASP A 106 -4.66 2.80 -7.20
N VAL A 107 -5.73 3.51 -7.56
CA VAL A 107 -7.11 2.99 -7.62
C VAL A 107 -7.19 1.73 -8.48
N GLU A 108 -6.49 1.71 -9.61
CA GLU A 108 -6.50 0.61 -10.58
C GLU A 108 -6.03 -0.70 -9.94
N THR A 109 -4.82 -0.70 -9.35
CA THR A 109 -4.24 -1.89 -8.70
C THR A 109 -5.16 -2.43 -7.60
N VAL A 110 -5.74 -1.53 -6.80
CA VAL A 110 -6.63 -1.91 -5.71
C VAL A 110 -7.94 -2.51 -6.22
N CYS A 111 -8.60 -1.87 -7.18
CA CYS A 111 -9.88 -2.37 -7.72
C CYS A 111 -9.70 -3.68 -8.51
N GLN A 112 -8.60 -3.84 -9.24
CA GLN A 112 -8.26 -5.10 -9.91
C GLN A 112 -8.10 -6.24 -8.90
N SER A 113 -7.41 -5.99 -7.78
CA SER A 113 -7.27 -6.98 -6.71
C SER A 113 -8.60 -7.30 -6.03
N ALA A 114 -9.37 -6.27 -5.70
CA ALA A 114 -10.68 -6.42 -5.08
C ALA A 114 -11.66 -7.22 -5.95
N GLY A 115 -11.69 -6.95 -7.26
CA GLY A 115 -12.56 -7.68 -8.20
C GLY A 115 -12.11 -9.13 -8.40
N LYS A 116 -10.81 -9.39 -8.30
CA LYS A 116 -10.26 -10.75 -8.36
C LYS A 116 -10.63 -11.58 -7.12
N THR A 117 -10.50 -11.02 -5.92
CA THR A 117 -10.70 -11.76 -4.66
C THR A 117 -12.13 -11.71 -4.14
N GLY A 118 -12.90 -10.70 -4.54
CA GLY A 118 -14.27 -10.46 -4.10
C GLY A 118 -14.41 -10.05 -2.63
N ARG A 119 -13.32 -9.94 -1.88
CA ARG A 119 -13.30 -9.57 -0.45
C ARG A 119 -12.13 -8.66 -0.16
N VAL A 120 -12.35 -7.61 0.62
CA VAL A 120 -11.31 -6.63 0.95
C VAL A 120 -11.32 -6.32 2.45
N LEU A 121 -10.13 -6.22 3.03
CA LEU A 121 -9.88 -5.63 4.33
C LEU A 121 -8.86 -4.51 4.20
N VAL A 122 -9.20 -3.33 4.68
CA VAL A 122 -8.30 -2.17 4.75
C VAL A 122 -7.91 -1.96 6.21
N ALA A 123 -6.61 -1.84 6.49
CA ALA A 123 -6.10 -1.59 7.83
C ALA A 123 -5.13 -0.40 7.84
N HIS A 124 -5.27 0.46 8.86
CA HIS A 124 -4.37 1.59 9.10
C HIS A 124 -4.36 1.99 10.58
N GLU A 125 -3.25 2.60 11.03
CA GLU A 125 -3.07 3.03 12.43
C GLU A 125 -3.91 4.26 12.80
N ALA A 126 -4.30 5.08 11.81
CA ALA A 126 -5.09 6.28 12.04
C ALA A 126 -6.51 5.93 12.56
N PRO A 127 -7.19 6.85 13.28
CA PRO A 127 -8.56 6.66 13.71
C PRO A 127 -9.50 6.26 12.56
N LEU A 128 -10.54 5.48 12.89
CA LEU A 128 -11.51 4.99 11.92
C LEU A 128 -12.27 6.14 11.23
N THR A 129 -12.85 7.05 12.02
CA THR A 129 -13.64 8.17 11.50
C THR A 129 -12.75 9.15 10.75
N ALA A 130 -13.13 9.47 9.50
CA ALA A 130 -12.35 10.27 8.55
C ALA A 130 -10.94 9.69 8.23
N GLY A 131 -10.72 8.41 8.52
CA GLY A 131 -9.54 7.69 8.10
C GLY A 131 -9.56 7.43 6.59
N PHE A 132 -8.37 7.34 5.98
CA PHE A 132 -8.25 7.11 4.54
C PHE A 132 -8.80 5.75 4.09
N GLY A 133 -8.98 4.80 5.01
CA GLY A 133 -9.67 3.55 4.72
C GLY A 133 -11.11 3.75 4.23
N ALA A 134 -11.79 4.83 4.63
CA ALA A 134 -13.13 5.15 4.14
C ALA A 134 -13.14 5.49 2.65
N GLU A 135 -12.16 6.27 2.17
CA GLU A 135 -12.01 6.63 0.75
C GLU A 135 -11.75 5.38 -0.11
N ILE A 136 -10.87 4.50 0.36
CA ILE A 136 -10.56 3.24 -0.32
C ILE A 136 -11.80 2.36 -0.40
N ALA A 137 -12.51 2.17 0.72
CA ALA A 137 -13.69 1.33 0.78
C ALA A 137 -14.81 1.86 -0.13
N ALA A 138 -15.09 3.16 -0.11
CA ALA A 138 -16.09 3.79 -0.98
C ALA A 138 -15.70 3.67 -2.46
N THR A 139 -14.44 3.89 -2.79
CA THR A 139 -13.95 3.80 -4.17
C THR A 139 -14.04 2.38 -4.71
N ILE A 140 -13.67 1.37 -3.92
CA ILE A 140 -13.80 -0.04 -4.30
C ILE A 140 -15.27 -0.37 -4.57
N GLN A 141 -16.17 0.04 -3.67
CA GLN A 141 -17.60 -0.23 -3.80
C GLN A 141 -18.21 0.34 -5.08
N VAL A 142 -17.72 1.49 -5.57
CA VAL A 142 -18.20 2.13 -6.80
C VAL A 142 -17.57 1.52 -8.05
N ASN A 143 -16.29 1.18 -8.00
CA ASN A 143 -15.49 0.90 -9.21
C ASN A 143 -15.20 -0.59 -9.45
N THR A 144 -15.69 -1.49 -8.59
CA THR A 144 -15.35 -2.92 -8.66
C THR A 144 -16.58 -3.75 -8.99
N GLU A 145 -16.58 -4.37 -10.18
CA GLU A 145 -17.48 -5.47 -10.48
C GLU A 145 -16.98 -6.74 -9.79
N ILE A 146 -17.70 -7.20 -8.78
CA ILE A 146 -17.34 -8.42 -8.05
C ILE A 146 -17.69 -9.61 -8.93
N ARG A 147 -16.71 -10.51 -9.18
CA ARG A 147 -17.00 -11.77 -9.87
C ARG A 147 -18.09 -12.53 -9.12
N PRO A 148 -19.18 -12.96 -9.79
CA PRO A 148 -20.14 -13.86 -9.16
C PRO A 148 -19.41 -15.15 -8.75
N GLY A 149 -19.56 -15.52 -7.48
CA GLY A 149 -18.99 -16.73 -6.88
C GLY A 149 -19.72 -18.00 -7.28
#